data_AF-A0A380DMN8-F1
#
_entry.id   AF-A0A380DMN8-F1
#
_cell.length_a   1.000
_cell.length_b   1.000
_cell.length_c   1.000
_cell.angle_alpha   90.00
_cell.angle_beta   90.00
_cell.angle_gamma   90.00
#
_symmetry.space_group_name_H-M   'P 1'
#
loop_
_entity.id
_entity.type
_entity.pdbx_description
1 polymer ?
#
loop_
_entity_poly.entity_id
_entity_poly.type
_entity_poly.pdbx_seq_one_letter_code
_entity_poly.pdbx_strand_id
1 'polypeptide(L)'
;MQRDYLIRVETESMSDFKRLNGLMIGFVIKGEAHIYDEHNMTQCNSGDIFIINHRDLYRFQLQQDGIICYIQFQMKYLADKFDDVHCLYFHLTDATTTKIYIN
;
A
#
# COMPACT_ATOMS: atom_id res chain seq x y z
N MET A 1 -6.02 17.29 -17.12
CA MET A 1 -5.81 17.24 -15.66
C MET A 1 -4.89 16.07 -15.36
N GLN A 2 -3.67 16.34 -14.91
CA GLN A 2 -2.75 15.30 -14.45
C GLN A 2 -3.36 14.72 -13.17
N ARG A 3 -3.60 13.40 -13.12
CA ARG A 3 -4.16 12.78 -11.92
C ARG A 3 -3.07 12.74 -10.87
N ASP A 4 -3.29 13.37 -9.72
CA ASP A 4 -2.31 13.43 -8.63
C ASP A 4 -2.26 12.13 -7.78
N TYR A 5 -2.85 11.07 -8.31
CA TYR A 5 -2.81 9.71 -7.80
C TYR A 5 -2.70 8.71 -8.95
N LEU A 6 -2.23 7.52 -8.60
CA LEU A 6 -2.02 6.39 -9.49
C LEU A 6 -2.74 5.18 -8.90
N ILE A 7 -3.44 4.40 -9.73
CA ILE A 7 -3.95 3.09 -9.37
C ILE A 7 -3.17 2.05 -10.16
N ARG A 8 -2.66 1.02 -9.50
CA ARG A 8 -1.94 -0.08 -10.15
C ARG A 8 -2.41 -1.42 -9.64
N VAL A 9 -2.34 -2.39 -10.54
CA VAL A 9 -2.46 -3.81 -10.23
C VAL A 9 -1.12 -4.43 -10.55
N GLU A 10 -0.56 -5.17 -9.60
CA GLU A 10 0.71 -5.87 -9.79
C GLU A 10 0.47 -7.37 -9.63
N THR A 11 1.03 -8.12 -10.57
CA THR A 11 1.02 -9.59 -10.62
C THR A 11 2.43 -10.17 -10.53
N GLU A 12 3.43 -9.30 -10.34
CA GLU A 12 4.83 -9.67 -10.22
C GLU A 12 5.44 -9.01 -8.98
N SER A 13 6.48 -9.64 -8.42
CA SER A 13 7.21 -9.09 -7.28
C SER A 13 8.09 -7.90 -7.67
N MET A 14 8.34 -7.00 -6.73
CA MET A 14 9.39 -5.99 -6.89
C MET A 14 10.78 -6.61 -6.69
N SER A 15 11.72 -6.30 -7.58
CA SER A 15 13.12 -6.70 -7.43
C SER A 15 13.82 -5.95 -6.29
N ASP A 16 13.62 -4.63 -6.26
CA ASP A 16 14.37 -3.70 -5.43
C ASP A 16 13.47 -2.89 -4.51
N PHE A 17 14.03 -2.45 -3.38
CA PHE A 17 13.37 -1.49 -2.51
C PHE A 17 13.23 -0.13 -3.20
N LYS A 18 12.08 0.52 -2.96
CA LYS A 18 11.83 1.90 -3.41
C LYS A 18 11.47 2.77 -2.21
N ARG A 19 11.92 4.02 -2.22
CA ARG A 19 11.47 5.01 -1.23
C ARG A 19 10.19 5.68 -1.72
N LEU A 20 9.12 5.60 -0.93
CA LEU A 20 7.85 6.18 -1.32
C LEU A 20 7.85 7.71 -1.13
N ASN A 21 7.46 8.44 -2.19
CA ASN A 21 7.21 9.88 -2.12
C ASN A 21 5.71 10.20 -2.15
N GLY A 22 5.02 9.85 -1.06
CA GLY A 22 3.57 10.04 -0.93
C GLY A 22 2.97 9.00 0.01
N LEU A 23 1.75 8.57 -0.26
CA LEU A 23 1.05 7.53 0.50
C LEU A 23 0.58 6.42 -0.43
N MET A 24 0.75 5.16 -0.03
CA MET A 24 0.21 4.02 -0.74
C MET A 24 -0.73 3.24 0.17
N ILE A 25 -1.93 2.98 -0.33
CA ILE A 25 -2.90 2.10 0.31
C ILE A 25 -3.14 0.96 -0.68
N GLY A 26 -2.79 -0.25 -0.26
CA GLY A 26 -2.90 -1.44 -1.08
C GLY A 26 -3.76 -2.52 -0.43
N PHE A 27 -4.26 -3.43 -1.26
CA PHE A 27 -5.00 -4.60 -0.82
C PHE A 27 -4.62 -5.82 -1.66
N VAL A 28 -4.58 -6.97 -1.02
CA VAL A 28 -4.30 -8.25 -1.69
C VAL A 28 -5.59 -8.79 -2.28
N ILE A 29 -5.67 -8.86 -3.61
CA ILE A 29 -6.83 -9.38 -4.34
C ILE A 29 -6.84 -10.91 -4.28
N LYS A 30 -5.69 -11.53 -4.54
CA LYS A 30 -5.53 -12.98 -4.62
C LYS A 30 -4.15 -13.38 -4.07
N GLY A 31 -4.09 -14.56 -3.47
CA GLY A 31 -2.87 -15.16 -2.96
C GLY A 31 -2.40 -14.50 -1.68
N GLU A 32 -1.07 -14.49 -1.53
CA GLU A 32 -0.35 -13.95 -0.39
C GLU A 32 0.72 -12.96 -0.89
N ALA A 33 0.88 -11.86 -0.16
CA ALA A 33 1.92 -10.87 -0.41
C ALA A 33 2.73 -10.63 0.86
N HIS A 34 4.05 -10.61 0.73
CA HIS A 34 4.94 -10.15 1.79
C HIS A 34 5.33 -8.72 1.52
N ILE A 35 4.94 -7.83 2.42
CA ILE A 35 5.23 -6.40 2.37
C ILE A 35 6.40 -6.12 3.29
N TYR A 36 7.54 -5.75 2.71
CA TYR A 36 8.76 -5.42 3.43
C TYR A 36 8.87 -3.92 3.60
N ASP A 37 9.20 -3.48 4.82
CA ASP A 37 9.76 -2.16 5.11
C ASP A 37 11.25 -2.27 5.54
N GLU A 38 11.90 -1.16 5.92
CA GLU A 38 13.33 -1.15 6.32
C GLU A 38 13.65 -2.09 7.51
N HIS A 39 12.65 -2.44 8.32
CA HIS A 39 12.85 -3.10 9.61
C HIS A 39 12.00 -4.36 9.81
N ASN A 40 10.90 -4.49 9.09
CA ASN A 40 9.88 -5.50 9.30
C ASN A 40 9.37 -6.08 7.97
N MET A 41 8.79 -7.26 8.09
CA MET A 41 8.00 -7.90 7.05
C MET A 41 6.60 -8.14 7.59
N THR A 42 5.60 -7.69 6.83
CA THR A 42 4.18 -7.95 7.09
C THR A 42 3.68 -8.94 6.04
N GLN A 43 3.14 -10.07 6.50
CA GLN A 43 2.44 -11.01 5.63
C GLN A 43 0.98 -10.57 5.48
N CYS A 44 0.53 -10.42 4.23
CA CYS A 44 -0.84 -10.06 3.87
C CYS A 44 -1.46 -11.18 3.03
N ASN A 45 -2.64 -11.64 3.43
CA ASN A 45 -3.45 -12.62 2.70
C ASN A 45 -4.51 -11.93 1.85
N SER A 46 -5.16 -12.68 0.96
CA SER A 46 -6.29 -12.19 0.17
C SER A 46 -7.37 -11.53 1.05
N GLY A 47 -7.72 -10.29 0.71
CA GLY A 47 -8.64 -9.44 1.46
C GLY A 47 -7.96 -8.50 2.47
N ASP A 48 -6.69 -8.71 2.79
CA ASP A 48 -5.95 -7.83 3.70
C ASP A 48 -5.57 -6.52 3.01
N ILE A 49 -5.52 -5.45 3.82
CA ILE A 49 -5.11 -4.10 3.43
C ILE A 49 -3.73 -3.85 4.03
N PHE A 50 -2.87 -3.13 3.30
CA PHE A 50 -1.60 -2.63 3.78
C PHE A 50 -1.43 -1.15 3.46
N ILE A 51 -0.59 -0.47 4.23
CA ILE A 51 -0.24 0.93 4.04
C ILE A 51 1.28 1.05 3.98
N ILE A 52 1.78 1.82 3.01
CA ILE A 52 3.17 2.29 2.98
C ILE A 52 3.14 3.81 3.12
N ASN A 53 3.82 4.35 4.13
CA ASN A 53 3.80 5.77 4.44
C ASN A 53 4.89 6.55 3.69
N HIS A 54 4.78 7.88 3.76
CA HIS A 54 5.76 8.78 3.17
C HIS A 54 7.16 8.50 3.74
N ARG A 55 8.14 8.40 2.83
CA ARG A 55 9.57 8.10 3.08
C ARG A 55 9.90 6.68 3.51
N ASP A 56 8.93 5.79 3.66
CA ASP A 56 9.23 4.37 3.90
C ASP A 56 9.96 3.79 2.68
N LEU A 57 11.01 3.00 2.92
CA LEU A 57 11.47 2.05 1.91
C LEU A 57 10.52 0.88 1.92
N TYR A 58 10.09 0.45 0.75
CA TYR A 58 9.20 -0.70 0.62
C TYR A 58 9.60 -1.60 -0.54
N ARG A 59 9.25 -2.87 -0.41
CA ARG A 59 9.23 -3.88 -1.48
C ARG A 59 8.10 -4.84 -1.20
N PHE A 60 7.36 -5.26 -2.22
CA PHE A 60 6.44 -6.39 -2.08
C PHE A 60 6.95 -7.62 -2.83
N GLN A 61 6.73 -8.78 -2.24
CA GLN A 61 6.92 -10.08 -2.89
C GLN A 61 5.58 -10.80 -2.94
N LEU A 62 5.18 -11.18 -4.15
CA LEU A 62 3.94 -11.90 -4.40
C LEU A 62 4.23 -13.39 -4.44
N GLN A 63 3.50 -14.17 -3.64
CA GLN A 63 3.55 -15.64 -3.67
C GLN A 63 2.52 -16.18 -4.66
N GLN A 64 2.87 -17.25 -5.38
CA GLN A 64 2.02 -18.08 -6.28
C GLN A 64 0.71 -17.43 -6.77
N ASP A 65 0.73 -16.87 -7.99
CA ASP A 65 -0.39 -16.14 -8.62
C ASP A 65 -0.95 -14.98 -7.79
N GLY A 66 -0.13 -14.39 -6.93
CA GLY A 66 -0.48 -13.25 -6.10
C GLY A 66 -0.85 -12.03 -6.95
N ILE A 67 -1.91 -11.35 -6.56
CA ILE A 67 -2.38 -10.11 -7.21
C ILE A 67 -2.62 -9.08 -6.11
N ILE A 68 -1.96 -7.93 -6.22
CA ILE A 68 -2.24 -6.76 -5.38
C ILE A 68 -2.77 -5.63 -6.23
N CYS A 69 -3.59 -4.78 -5.62
CA CYS A 69 -3.97 -3.49 -6.18
C CYS A 69 -3.68 -2.40 -5.15
N TYR A 70 -3.18 -1.26 -5.62
CA TYR A 70 -2.95 -0.13 -4.74
C TYR A 70 -3.27 1.20 -5.40
N ILE A 71 -3.62 2.16 -4.54
CA ILE A 71 -3.71 3.57 -4.86
C ILE A 71 -2.50 4.25 -4.25
N GLN A 72 -1.75 4.97 -5.06
CA GLN A 72 -0.64 5.80 -4.63
C GLN A 72 -0.98 7.29 -4.83
N PHE A 73 -1.10 8.03 -3.73
CA PHE A 73 -1.23 9.48 -3.73
C PHE A 73 0.16 10.10 -3.75
N GLN A 74 0.41 11.02 -4.68
CA GLN A 74 1.71 11.70 -4.78
C GLN A 74 1.86 12.74 -3.68
N MET A 75 3.08 12.95 -3.16
CA MET A 75 3.30 13.93 -2.08
C MET A 75 2.85 15.35 -2.47
N LYS A 76 2.99 15.74 -3.74
CA LYS A 76 2.50 17.03 -4.25
C LYS A 76 0.99 17.20 -4.04
N TYR A 77 0.20 16.14 -4.21
CA TYR A 77 -1.22 16.15 -3.95
C TYR A 77 -1.53 16.39 -2.47
N LEU A 78 -0.81 15.65 -1.62
CA LEU A 78 -1.05 15.60 -0.17
C LEU A 78 -0.60 16.89 0.51
N ALA A 79 0.49 17.51 0.03
CA ALA A 79 1.00 18.77 0.54
C ALA A 79 -0.03 19.91 0.48
N ASP A 80 -0.93 19.89 -0.52
CA ASP A 80 -2.00 20.89 -0.65
C ASP A 80 -3.23 20.58 0.23
N LYS A 81 -3.23 19.45 0.97
CA LYS A 81 -4.36 18.94 1.74
C LYS A 81 -4.09 18.79 3.24
N PHE A 82 -2.82 18.75 3.63
CA PHE A 82 -2.40 18.58 5.02
C PHE A 82 -1.41 19.68 5.37
N ASP A 83 -1.66 20.35 6.50
CA ASP A 83 -0.80 21.45 6.98
C ASP A 83 0.55 20.97 7.54
N ASP A 84 0.64 19.70 7.94
CA ASP A 84 1.85 19.06 8.47
C ASP A 84 2.06 17.68 7.82
N VAL A 85 3.29 17.42 7.38
CA VAL A 85 3.72 16.13 6.81
C VAL A 85 3.70 15.00 7.84
N HIS A 86 3.81 15.31 9.14
CA HIS A 86 3.67 14.32 10.21
C HIS A 86 2.25 13.73 10.27
N CYS A 87 1.24 14.44 9.78
CA CYS A 87 -0.12 13.92 9.64
C CYS A 87 -0.26 12.87 8.52
N LEU A 88 0.80 12.61 7.74
CA LEU A 88 0.79 11.61 6.66
C LEU A 88 1.28 10.23 7.11
N TYR A 89 1.42 10.02 8.42
CA TYR A 89 1.74 8.73 8.98
C TYR A 89 0.47 8.02 9.43
N PHE A 90 0.05 7.05 8.64
CA PHE A 90 -1.18 6.28 8.85
C PHE A 90 -0.84 4.91 9.42
N HIS A 91 -1.66 4.48 10.37
CA HIS A 91 -1.66 3.12 10.89
C HIS A 91 -3.03 2.51 10.68
N LEU A 92 -3.06 1.24 10.30
CA LEU A 92 -4.28 0.45 10.38
C LEU A 92 -4.53 0.16 11.87
N THR A 93 -5.50 0.85 12.46
CA THR A 93 -6.05 0.44 13.75
C THR A 93 -6.98 -0.75 13.51
N ASP A 94 -6.87 -1.82 14.31
CA ASP A 94 -7.76 -2.98 14.28
C ASP A 94 -9.23 -2.56 14.39
N ALA A 95 -9.86 -2.28 13.25
CA ALA A 95 -11.27 -2.03 13.13
C ALA A 95 -11.84 -3.18 12.30
N THR A 96 -12.11 -4.29 12.99
CA THR A 96 -13.08 -5.34 12.62
C THR A 96 -13.31 -5.49 11.11
N THR A 97 -12.55 -6.40 10.51
CA THR A 97 -12.82 -7.00 9.20
C THR A 97 -14.17 -7.71 9.22
N THR A 98 -15.25 -6.92 9.19
CA THR A 98 -16.58 -7.43 8.85
C THR A 98 -16.48 -7.80 7.38
N LYS A 99 -16.33 -9.09 7.09
CA LYS A 99 -16.26 -9.63 5.73
C LYS A 99 -17.46 -9.09 4.93
N ILE A 100 -17.21 -8.19 3.97
CA ILE A 100 -18.22 -7.78 3.01
C ILE A 100 -18.23 -8.84 1.92
N TYR A 101 -19.17 -9.77 2.01
CA TYR A 101 -19.48 -10.68 0.91
C TYR A 101 -20.27 -9.90 -0.15
N ILE A 102 -19.70 -9.75 -1.35
CA ILE A 102 -20.45 -9.30 -2.53
C ILE A 102 -20.97 -10.58 -3.19
N ASN A 103 -22.30 -10.80 -3.09
CA ASN A 103 -23.01 -11.86 -3.82
C ASN A 103 -23.11 -11.52 -5.31
#